data_AF-A0A0R3QFT4-F1
#
_entry.id   AF-A0A0R3QFT4-F1
#
_cell.length_a   1.000
_cell.length_b   1.000
_cell.length_c   1.000
_cell.angle_alpha   90.00
_cell.angle_beta   90.00
_cell.angle_gamma   90.00
#
_symmetry.space_group_name_H-M   'P 1'
#
loop_
_entity.id
_entity.type
_entity.pdbx_description
1 polymer ?
#
loop_
_entity_poly.entity_id
_entity_poly.type
_entity_poly.pdbx_seq_one_letter_code
_entity_poly.pdbx_strand_id
1 'polypeptide(L)'
;MSMEFISFSCRILILVTVVEYSFVEAVCGASLVMLHSNAIIFYYLVFDSIKNSSISFVQHFSLIFAIALILYTIYLYMIRPRNLQDHFYTFITLLCFGYVLTPVIRTLTDTISTDTIYAMSFILFLTSFVFHDYAMIAPLVSTILSVNLSLAASVCLVSRVSSNESAFSLLALSMLLFSYWPQMRNILYRKWSKSSLILIIFSS
;
A
#
# COMPACT_ATOMS: atom_id res chain seq x y z
N MET A 1 13.78 19.32 -33.63
CA MET A 1 14.72 19.30 -32.49
C MET A 1 14.65 20.54 -31.59
N SER A 2 14.03 21.66 -32.00
CA SER A 2 13.91 22.87 -31.15
C SER A 2 12.69 22.87 -30.21
N MET A 3 11.56 22.21 -30.57
CA MET A 3 10.35 22.20 -29.72
C MET A 3 10.49 21.37 -28.43
N GLU A 4 11.26 20.27 -28.44
CA GLU A 4 11.50 19.49 -27.22
C GLU A 4 12.37 20.23 -26.21
N PHE A 5 13.35 21.03 -26.70
CA PHE A 5 14.22 21.83 -25.84
C PHE A 5 13.45 22.97 -25.14
N ILE A 6 12.48 23.57 -25.81
CA ILE A 6 11.62 24.62 -25.23
C ILE A 6 10.65 24.01 -24.20
N SER A 7 10.08 22.83 -24.49
CA SER A 7 9.22 22.10 -23.54
C SER A 7 9.99 21.65 -22.29
N PHE A 8 11.24 21.21 -22.47
CA PHE A 8 12.12 20.82 -21.37
C PHE A 8 12.58 22.03 -20.55
N SER A 9 12.95 23.13 -21.19
CA SER A 9 13.34 24.38 -20.51
C SER A 9 12.16 25.03 -19.78
N CYS A 10 10.93 24.94 -20.33
CA CYS A 10 9.72 25.42 -19.67
C CYS A 10 9.34 24.53 -18.45
N ARG A 11 9.55 23.21 -18.54
CA ARG A 11 9.44 22.29 -17.39
C ARG A 11 10.49 22.56 -16.31
N ILE A 12 11.71 22.96 -16.69
CA ILE A 12 12.77 23.36 -15.76
C ILE A 12 12.46 24.70 -15.09
N LEU A 13 11.86 25.66 -15.80
CA LEU A 13 11.49 26.94 -15.19
C LEU A 13 10.41 26.78 -14.11
N ILE A 14 9.50 25.82 -14.28
CA ILE A 14 8.49 25.45 -13.26
C ILE A 14 9.14 24.86 -12.00
N LEU A 15 10.30 24.19 -12.12
CA LEU A 15 11.05 23.68 -10.96
C LEU A 15 11.75 24.79 -10.15
N VAL A 16 11.97 25.97 -10.74
CA VAL A 16 12.67 27.11 -10.10
C VAL A 16 11.68 28.15 -9.54
N THR A 17 10.43 28.16 -10.00
CA THR A 17 9.38 28.90 -9.29
C THR A 17 9.11 28.21 -7.96
N VAL A 18 9.61 28.80 -6.88
CA VAL A 18 9.18 28.46 -5.52
C VAL A 18 7.67 28.67 -5.48
N VAL A 19 6.93 27.56 -5.61
CA VAL A 19 5.50 27.55 -5.37
C VAL A 19 5.36 27.79 -3.87
N GLU A 20 4.78 28.92 -3.49
CA GLU A 20 4.48 29.21 -2.09
C GLU A 20 3.39 28.25 -1.62
N TYR A 21 3.82 27.12 -1.05
CA TYR A 21 2.91 26.18 -0.40
C TYR A 21 2.46 26.76 0.93
N SER A 22 1.15 26.74 1.18
CA SER A 22 0.64 27.03 2.52
C SER A 22 1.15 25.99 3.51
N PHE A 23 1.35 26.37 4.78
CA PHE A 23 1.78 25.45 5.83
C PHE A 23 0.90 24.19 5.91
N VAL A 24 -0.41 24.34 5.70
CA VAL A 24 -1.38 23.23 5.72
C VAL A 24 -1.14 22.25 4.57
N GLU A 25 -0.83 22.76 3.39
CA GLU A 25 -0.59 21.95 2.20
C GLU A 25 0.75 21.20 2.30
N ALA A 26 1.77 21.85 2.85
CA ALA A 26 3.06 21.20 3.15
C ALA A 26 2.92 20.08 4.19
N VAL A 27 2.21 20.34 5.29
CA VAL A 27 1.93 19.32 6.33
C VAL A 27 1.09 18.17 5.77
N CYS A 28 0.13 18.47 4.88
CA CYS A 28 -0.69 17.47 4.22
C CYS A 28 0.12 16.62 3.22
N GLY A 29 1.06 17.19 2.47
CA GLY A 29 1.96 16.42 1.62
C GLY A 29 2.86 15.49 2.44
N ALA A 30 3.45 16.02 3.51
CA ALA A 30 4.31 15.26 4.40
C ALA A 30 3.58 14.10 5.10
N SER A 31 2.31 14.28 5.48
CA SER A 31 1.54 13.22 6.12
C SER A 31 1.23 12.04 5.20
N LEU A 32 0.98 12.30 3.92
CA LEU A 32 0.74 11.23 2.95
C LEU A 32 1.97 10.34 2.79
N VAL A 33 3.17 10.95 2.81
CA VAL A 33 4.46 10.24 2.80
C VAL A 33 4.62 9.40 4.07
N MET A 34 4.43 10.02 5.23
CA MET A 34 4.51 9.34 6.53
C MET A 34 3.55 8.15 6.64
N LEU A 35 2.33 8.30 6.13
CA LEU A 35 1.32 7.25 6.20
C LEU A 35 1.68 6.05 5.31
N HIS A 36 2.27 6.29 4.13
CA HIS A 36 2.73 5.20 3.26
C HIS A 36 3.95 4.48 3.84
N SER A 37 4.93 5.22 4.39
CA SER A 37 6.05 4.60 5.10
C SER A 37 5.59 3.80 6.31
N ASN A 38 4.64 4.33 7.09
CA ASN A 38 4.09 3.62 8.24
C ASN A 38 3.38 2.33 7.83
N ALA A 39 2.66 2.34 6.70
CA ALA A 39 2.06 1.12 6.16
C ALA A 39 3.11 0.04 5.79
N ILE A 40 4.24 0.44 5.19
CA ILE A 40 5.35 -0.48 4.88
C ILE A 40 5.97 -1.03 6.16
N ILE A 41 6.26 -0.17 7.14
CA ILE A 41 6.84 -0.58 8.43
C ILE A 41 5.89 -1.51 9.17
N PHE A 42 4.60 -1.17 9.26
CA PHE A 42 3.58 -1.99 9.89
C PHE A 42 3.48 -3.38 9.24
N TYR A 43 3.49 -3.45 7.90
CA TYR A 43 3.51 -4.72 7.19
C TYR A 43 4.74 -5.57 7.57
N TYR A 44 5.92 -4.96 7.60
CA TYR A 44 7.15 -5.65 7.98
C TYR A 44 7.14 -6.13 9.44
N LEU A 45 6.60 -5.33 10.37
CA LEU A 45 6.45 -5.72 11.78
C LEU A 45 5.52 -6.92 11.96
N VAL A 46 4.42 -6.97 11.20
CA VAL A 46 3.51 -8.13 11.21
C VAL A 46 4.21 -9.37 10.65
N PHE A 47 4.95 -9.22 9.55
CA PHE A 47 5.75 -10.30 8.99
C PHE A 47 6.79 -10.85 10.00
N ASP A 48 7.53 -9.96 10.65
CA ASP A 48 8.52 -10.32 11.67
C ASP A 48 7.87 -10.99 12.89
N SER A 49 6.70 -10.49 13.32
CA SER A 49 5.92 -11.08 14.42
C SER A 49 5.45 -12.51 14.12
N ILE A 50 5.07 -12.79 12.87
CA ILE A 50 4.72 -14.15 12.41
C ILE A 50 5.96 -15.05 12.40
N LYS A 51 7.10 -14.54 11.94
CA LYS A 51 8.35 -15.30 11.84
C LYS A 51 8.93 -15.65 13.21
N ASN A 52 8.91 -14.71 14.15
CA ASN A 52 9.38 -14.90 15.52
C ASN A 52 8.40 -15.68 16.40
N SER A 53 7.27 -16.15 15.84
CA SER A 53 6.22 -16.90 16.55
C SER A 53 5.67 -16.18 17.80
N SER A 54 5.84 -14.86 17.88
CA SER A 54 5.44 -14.07 19.06
C SER A 54 3.93 -14.03 19.27
N ILE A 55 3.14 -14.22 18.21
CA ILE A 55 1.68 -14.12 18.22
C ILE A 55 1.10 -15.34 17.49
N SER A 56 0.04 -15.93 18.05
CA SER A 56 -0.62 -17.08 17.45
C SER A 56 -1.26 -16.74 16.10
N PHE A 57 -1.32 -17.74 15.20
CA PHE A 57 -1.94 -17.56 13.87
C PHE A 57 -3.39 -17.05 13.97
N VAL A 58 -4.17 -17.56 14.93
CA VAL A 58 -5.58 -17.18 15.13
C VAL A 58 -5.72 -15.70 15.49
N GLN A 59 -4.82 -15.18 16.35
CA GLN A 59 -4.82 -13.77 16.73
C GLN A 59 -4.48 -12.87 15.53
N HIS A 60 -3.51 -13.25 14.69
CA HIS A 60 -3.19 -12.51 13.47
C HIS A 60 -4.35 -12.47 12.47
N PHE A 61 -4.96 -13.64 12.20
CA PHE A 61 -6.10 -13.72 11.30
C PHE A 61 -7.29 -12.87 11.80
N SER A 62 -7.58 -12.95 13.10
CA SER A 62 -8.64 -12.17 13.74
C SER A 62 -8.39 -10.66 13.66
N LEU A 63 -7.14 -10.21 13.87
CA LEU A 63 -6.77 -8.81 13.78
C LEU A 63 -6.93 -8.28 12.35
N ILE A 64 -6.46 -9.03 11.35
CA ILE A 64 -6.60 -8.64 9.93
C ILE A 64 -8.07 -8.58 9.53
N PHE A 65 -8.88 -9.54 9.98
CA PHE A 65 -10.33 -9.55 9.74
C PHE A 65 -11.01 -8.34 10.40
N ALA A 66 -10.64 -8.00 11.64
CA ALA A 66 -11.17 -6.83 12.34
C ALA A 66 -10.82 -5.52 11.61
N ILE A 67 -9.56 -5.36 11.18
CA ILE A 67 -9.13 -4.21 10.38
C ILE A 67 -9.92 -4.14 9.07
N ALA A 68 -10.05 -5.25 8.35
CA ALA A 68 -10.81 -5.30 7.10
C ALA A 68 -12.28 -4.89 7.30
N LEU A 69 -12.91 -5.34 8.39
CA LEU A 69 -14.29 -5.02 8.73
C LEU A 69 -14.45 -3.53 9.05
N ILE A 70 -13.53 -2.96 9.84
CA ILE A 70 -13.51 -1.51 10.13
C ILE A 70 -13.38 -0.72 8.83
N LEU A 71 -12.39 -1.06 7.97
CA LEU A 71 -12.20 -0.39 6.69
C LEU A 71 -13.43 -0.51 5.79
N TYR A 72 -14.08 -1.67 5.76
CA TYR A 72 -15.29 -1.89 4.99
C TYR A 72 -16.48 -1.06 5.50
N THR A 73 -16.66 -0.96 6.82
CA THR A 73 -17.72 -0.10 7.41
C THR A 73 -17.50 1.38 7.11
N ILE A 74 -16.24 1.85 7.19
CA ILE A 74 -15.87 3.21 6.81
C ILE A 74 -16.14 3.42 5.31
N TYR A 75 -15.75 2.47 4.46
CA TYR A 75 -16.00 2.53 3.03
C TYR A 75 -17.50 2.63 2.70
N LEU A 76 -18.35 1.80 3.30
CA LEU A 76 -19.81 1.84 3.13
C LEU A 76 -20.42 3.17 3.60
N TYR A 77 -19.90 3.75 4.69
CA TYR A 77 -20.35 5.04 5.19
C TYR A 77 -19.94 6.19 4.25
N MET A 78 -18.74 6.12 3.69
CA MET A 78 -18.18 7.18 2.82
C MET A 78 -18.78 7.18 1.41
N ILE A 79 -18.97 6.00 0.83
CA ILE A 79 -19.41 5.79 -0.54
C ILE A 79 -20.80 5.18 -0.48
N ARG A 80 -21.82 5.98 -0.83
CA ARG A 80 -23.21 5.53 -0.94
C ARG A 80 -23.23 4.23 -1.76
N PRO A 81 -23.82 3.13 -1.25
CA PRO A 81 -23.53 1.80 -1.76
C PRO A 81 -23.90 1.69 -3.23
N ARG A 82 -22.90 1.32 -4.05
CA ARG A 82 -23.14 0.57 -5.27
C ARG A 82 -23.61 -0.84 -4.87
N ASN A 83 -24.30 -1.56 -5.77
CA ASN A 83 -24.90 -2.86 -5.50
C ASN A 83 -23.98 -3.77 -4.64
N LEU A 84 -24.50 -4.26 -3.50
CA LEU A 84 -23.74 -5.12 -2.57
C LEU A 84 -23.17 -6.38 -3.24
N GLN A 85 -23.80 -6.82 -4.32
CA GLN A 85 -23.34 -7.95 -5.14
C GLN A 85 -21.92 -7.74 -5.66
N ASP A 86 -21.57 -6.52 -6.12
CA ASP A 86 -20.25 -6.23 -6.67
C ASP A 86 -19.14 -6.37 -5.61
N HIS A 87 -19.44 -5.98 -4.38
CA HIS A 87 -18.53 -6.12 -3.24
C HIS A 87 -18.34 -7.58 -2.83
N PHE A 88 -19.42 -8.37 -2.83
CA PHE A 88 -19.35 -9.79 -2.54
C PHE A 88 -18.53 -10.55 -3.58
N TYR A 89 -18.73 -10.27 -4.87
CA TYR A 89 -17.93 -10.86 -5.94
C TYR A 89 -16.44 -10.51 -5.79
N THR A 90 -16.13 -9.24 -5.52
CA THR A 90 -14.73 -8.81 -5.32
C THR A 90 -14.09 -9.52 -4.13
N PHE A 91 -14.81 -9.68 -3.03
CA PHE A 91 -14.33 -10.39 -1.84
C PHE A 91 -14.07 -11.88 -2.12
N ILE A 92 -15.00 -12.56 -2.80
CA ILE A 92 -14.86 -13.97 -3.21
C ILE A 92 -13.67 -14.13 -4.16
N THR A 93 -13.52 -13.25 -5.14
CA THR A 93 -12.39 -13.30 -6.09
C THR A 93 -11.05 -13.11 -5.37
N LEU A 94 -10.96 -12.18 -4.43
CA LEU A 94 -9.76 -11.97 -3.61
C LEU A 94 -9.42 -13.20 -2.75
N LEU A 95 -10.42 -13.80 -2.10
CA LEU A 95 -10.24 -15.03 -1.31
C LEU A 95 -9.74 -16.19 -2.19
N CYS A 96 -10.42 -16.45 -3.30
CA CYS A 96 -10.11 -17.56 -4.19
C CYS A 96 -8.71 -17.41 -4.82
N PHE A 97 -8.43 -16.23 -5.40
CA PHE A 97 -7.15 -15.97 -6.05
C PHE A 97 -6.00 -15.96 -5.04
N GLY A 98 -6.19 -15.34 -3.87
CA GLY A 98 -5.17 -15.33 -2.83
C GLY A 98 -4.83 -16.72 -2.31
N TYR A 99 -5.84 -17.57 -2.09
CA TYR A 99 -5.62 -18.92 -1.57
C TYR A 99 -4.90 -19.81 -2.60
N VAL A 100 -5.29 -19.73 -3.89
CA VAL A 100 -4.66 -20.50 -4.97
C VAL A 100 -3.23 -20.02 -5.24
N LEU A 101 -2.96 -18.72 -5.18
CA LEU A 101 -1.62 -18.17 -5.41
C LEU A 101 -0.63 -18.48 -4.28
N THR A 102 -1.10 -18.61 -3.05
CA THR A 102 -0.24 -18.83 -1.87
C THR A 102 0.76 -20.01 -2.05
N PRO A 103 0.33 -21.23 -2.40
CA PRO A 103 1.25 -22.35 -2.62
C PRO A 103 2.13 -22.16 -3.88
N VAL A 104 1.61 -21.50 -4.92
CA VAL A 104 2.35 -21.24 -6.18
C VAL A 104 3.52 -20.28 -5.93
N ILE A 105 3.31 -19.24 -5.13
CA ILE A 105 4.36 -18.29 -4.75
C ILE A 105 5.50 -19.00 -4.01
N ARG A 106 5.15 -19.94 -3.12
CA ARG A 106 6.14 -20.69 -2.36
C ARG A 106 6.99 -21.59 -3.27
N THR A 107 6.33 -22.39 -4.09
CA THR A 107 7.04 -23.35 -4.96
C THR A 107 7.94 -22.68 -5.99
N LEU A 108 7.57 -21.51 -6.52
CA LEU A 108 8.42 -20.76 -7.45
C LEU A 108 9.65 -20.15 -6.79
N THR A 109 9.56 -19.76 -5.51
CA THR A 109 10.60 -18.98 -4.83
C THR A 109 11.50 -19.86 -3.96
N ASP A 110 11.23 -21.17 -3.87
CA ASP A 110 12.00 -22.12 -3.05
C ASP A 110 13.43 -22.35 -3.55
N THR A 111 13.70 -22.10 -4.84
CA THR A 111 15.05 -22.21 -5.42
C THR A 111 15.91 -20.97 -5.19
N ILE A 112 15.34 -19.88 -4.68
CA ILE A 112 16.02 -18.60 -4.45
C ILE A 112 16.47 -18.53 -2.98
N SER A 113 17.68 -18.00 -2.76
CA SER A 113 18.22 -17.85 -1.40
C SER A 113 17.40 -16.87 -0.56
N THR A 114 17.28 -17.15 0.74
CA THR A 114 16.51 -16.30 1.67
C THR A 114 17.05 -14.88 1.73
N ASP A 115 18.37 -14.72 1.71
CA ASP A 115 19.04 -13.42 1.85
C ASP A 115 18.75 -12.52 0.65
N THR A 116 18.78 -13.10 -0.56
CA THR A 116 18.38 -12.38 -1.77
C THR A 116 16.91 -11.97 -1.76
N ILE A 117 16.02 -12.78 -1.18
CA ILE A 117 14.59 -12.45 -1.10
C ILE A 117 14.36 -11.25 -0.18
N TYR A 118 15.03 -11.19 0.98
CA TYR A 118 14.95 -10.03 1.87
C TYR A 118 15.50 -8.77 1.21
N ALA A 119 16.66 -8.87 0.55
CA ALA A 119 17.27 -7.75 -0.17
C ALA A 119 16.36 -7.23 -1.30
N MET A 120 15.83 -8.13 -2.13
CA MET A 120 14.93 -7.76 -3.23
C MET A 120 13.62 -7.14 -2.71
N SER A 121 13.04 -7.70 -1.65
CA SER A 121 11.82 -7.15 -1.04
C SER A 121 12.05 -5.73 -0.51
N PHE A 122 13.20 -5.49 0.14
CA PHE A 122 13.58 -4.17 0.63
C PHE A 122 13.75 -3.17 -0.51
N ILE A 123 14.46 -3.55 -1.58
CA ILE A 123 14.61 -2.70 -2.78
C ILE A 123 13.26 -2.40 -3.43
N LEU A 124 12.37 -3.39 -3.53
CA LEU A 124 11.03 -3.21 -4.09
C LEU A 124 10.16 -2.28 -3.24
N PHE A 125 10.22 -2.38 -1.90
CA PHE A 125 9.53 -1.43 -1.01
C PHE A 125 10.11 -0.02 -1.12
N LEU A 126 11.43 0.14 -1.18
CA LEU A 126 12.06 1.44 -1.40
C LEU A 126 11.64 2.05 -2.73
N THR A 127 11.63 1.23 -3.78
CA THR A 127 11.24 1.66 -5.12
C THR A 127 9.76 2.02 -5.14
N SER A 128 8.90 1.22 -4.51
CA SER A 128 7.47 1.54 -4.31
C SER A 128 7.29 2.87 -3.60
N PHE A 129 8.04 3.11 -2.51
CA PHE A 129 7.99 4.35 -1.73
C PHE A 129 8.38 5.59 -2.55
N VAL A 130 9.41 5.48 -3.40
CA VAL A 130 9.88 6.59 -4.26
C VAL A 130 8.88 6.88 -5.40
N PHE A 131 8.31 5.84 -6.00
CA PHE A 131 7.38 5.99 -7.14
C PHE A 131 5.91 6.18 -6.74
N HIS A 132 5.60 6.18 -5.44
CA HIS A 132 4.24 6.41 -4.96
C HIS A 132 3.81 7.84 -5.24
N ASP A 133 2.60 7.99 -5.77
CA ASP A 133 2.00 9.29 -6.03
C ASP A 133 1.42 9.85 -4.73
N TYR A 134 2.13 10.82 -4.15
CA TYR A 134 1.73 11.54 -2.95
C TYR A 134 0.86 12.77 -3.23
N ALA A 135 0.23 12.86 -4.41
CA ALA A 135 -0.50 14.04 -4.88
C ALA A 135 0.37 15.30 -5.03
N MET A 136 1.68 15.12 -5.20
CA MET A 136 2.63 16.18 -5.57
C MET A 136 2.76 16.19 -7.10
N ILE A 137 2.87 17.37 -7.71
CA ILE A 137 3.05 17.53 -9.16
C ILE A 137 4.47 17.06 -9.52
N ALA A 138 4.67 15.76 -9.64
CA ALA A 138 5.93 15.13 -10.02
C ALA A 138 5.70 14.23 -11.25
N PRO A 139 6.47 14.40 -12.34
CA PRO A 139 6.24 13.68 -13.60
C PRO A 139 6.63 12.20 -13.59
N LEU A 140 7.16 11.69 -12.47
CA LEU A 140 7.75 10.35 -12.39
C LEU A 140 6.91 9.33 -11.59
N VAL A 141 5.86 9.76 -10.88
CA VAL A 141 5.12 8.93 -9.92
C VAL A 141 3.87 8.29 -10.54
N SER A 142 3.58 7.05 -10.16
CA SER A 142 2.41 6.31 -10.61
C SER A 142 1.86 5.43 -9.48
N THR A 143 0.60 5.68 -9.11
CA THR A 143 -0.13 4.87 -8.11
C THR A 143 -0.10 3.39 -8.47
N ILE A 144 -0.39 3.04 -9.72
CA ILE A 144 -0.44 1.64 -10.19
C ILE A 144 0.94 0.98 -10.07
N LEU A 145 2.00 1.66 -10.48
CA LEU A 145 3.37 1.13 -10.40
C LEU A 145 3.75 0.90 -8.95
N SER A 146 3.57 1.90 -8.08
CA SER A 146 3.94 1.78 -6.66
C SER A 146 3.20 0.64 -5.95
N VAL A 147 1.89 0.49 -6.21
CA VAL A 147 1.09 -0.60 -5.64
C VAL A 147 1.61 -1.95 -6.14
N ASN A 148 1.85 -2.11 -7.43
CA ASN A 148 2.38 -3.36 -7.98
C ASN A 148 3.75 -3.73 -7.38
N LEU A 149 4.63 -2.74 -7.18
CA LEU A 149 5.92 -2.97 -6.53
C LEU A 149 5.79 -3.36 -5.06
N SER A 150 4.89 -2.72 -4.31
CA SER A 150 4.64 -3.08 -2.90
C SER A 150 4.03 -4.48 -2.75
N LEU A 151 3.15 -4.88 -3.68
CA LEU A 151 2.58 -6.23 -3.73
C LEU A 151 3.65 -7.25 -4.13
N ALA A 152 4.51 -6.95 -5.09
CA ALA A 152 5.64 -7.81 -5.44
C ALA A 152 6.59 -8.00 -4.25
N ALA A 153 6.93 -6.93 -3.52
CA ALA A 153 7.74 -7.01 -2.31
C ALA A 153 7.08 -7.88 -1.23
N SER A 154 5.77 -7.72 -1.04
CA SER A 154 4.97 -8.51 -0.09
C SER A 154 4.97 -9.99 -0.45
N VAL A 155 4.78 -10.33 -1.74
CA VAL A 155 4.84 -11.69 -2.27
C VAL A 155 6.20 -12.32 -2.03
N CYS A 156 7.28 -11.58 -2.25
CA CYS A 156 8.64 -12.04 -1.96
C CYS A 156 8.82 -12.40 -0.47
N LEU A 157 8.40 -11.54 0.46
CA LEU A 157 8.47 -11.84 1.91
C LEU A 157 7.59 -13.02 2.29
N VAL A 158 6.33 -13.04 1.83
CA VAL A 158 5.36 -14.11 2.10
C VAL A 158 5.90 -15.48 1.69
N SER A 159 6.68 -15.56 0.60
CA SER A 159 7.27 -16.81 0.12
C SER A 159 8.14 -17.54 1.15
N ARG A 160 8.65 -16.84 2.17
CA ARG A 160 9.50 -17.39 3.25
C ARG A 160 8.73 -17.75 4.50
N VAL A 161 7.42 -17.51 4.52
CA VAL A 161 6.53 -17.90 5.62
C VAL A 161 6.18 -19.38 5.48
N SER A 162 6.35 -20.16 6.54
CA SER A 162 6.22 -21.62 6.52
C SER A 162 4.76 -22.12 6.50
N SER A 163 3.83 -21.41 7.12
CA SER A 163 2.40 -21.79 7.14
C SER A 163 1.61 -21.12 6.02
N ASN A 164 0.82 -21.91 5.29
CA ASN A 164 -0.03 -21.42 4.19
C ASN A 164 -1.07 -20.40 4.68
N GLU A 165 -1.62 -20.64 5.87
CA GLU A 165 -2.66 -19.82 6.45
C GLU A 165 -2.17 -18.39 6.79
N SER A 166 -0.97 -18.29 7.39
CA SER A 166 -0.39 -16.97 7.69
C SER A 166 0.14 -16.28 6.43
N ALA A 167 0.63 -17.05 5.45
CA ALA A 167 1.01 -16.53 4.14
C ALA A 167 -0.19 -15.90 3.41
N PHE A 168 -1.33 -16.60 3.39
CA PHE A 168 -2.57 -16.07 2.84
C PHE A 168 -3.01 -14.78 3.55
N SER A 169 -2.93 -14.78 4.88
CA SER A 169 -3.30 -13.63 5.71
C SER A 169 -2.39 -12.42 5.45
N LEU A 170 -1.09 -12.62 5.29
CA LEU A 170 -0.14 -11.57 4.91
C LEU A 170 -0.38 -11.03 3.50
N LEU A 171 -0.77 -11.89 2.54
CA LEU A 171 -1.17 -11.43 1.21
C LEU A 171 -2.45 -10.59 1.27
N ALA A 172 -3.46 -11.04 2.02
CA ALA A 172 -4.68 -10.26 2.24
C ALA A 172 -4.38 -8.92 2.90
N LEU A 173 -3.51 -8.90 3.92
CA LEU A 173 -3.06 -7.68 4.58
C LEU A 173 -2.33 -6.73 3.62
N SER A 174 -1.47 -7.26 2.73
CA SER A 174 -0.78 -6.44 1.73
C SER A 174 -1.75 -5.73 0.78
N MET A 175 -2.81 -6.42 0.34
CA MET A 175 -3.87 -5.82 -0.48
C MET A 175 -4.66 -4.75 0.30
N LEU A 176 -4.96 -4.99 1.57
CA LEU A 176 -5.64 -4.02 2.42
C LEU A 176 -4.80 -2.75 2.63
N LEU A 177 -3.51 -2.89 2.95
CA LEU A 177 -2.60 -1.78 3.26
C LEU A 177 -2.16 -0.99 2.02
N PHE A 178 -1.85 -1.66 0.91
CA PHE A 178 -1.26 -1.00 -0.26
C PHE A 178 -2.27 -0.68 -1.36
N SER A 179 -3.34 -1.46 -1.52
CA SER A 179 -4.35 -1.19 -2.56
C SER A 179 -5.57 -0.46 -1.98
N TYR A 180 -6.20 -1.01 -0.94
CA TYR A 180 -7.48 -0.52 -0.46
C TYR A 180 -7.36 0.76 0.39
N TRP A 181 -6.39 0.79 1.30
CA TRP A 181 -6.16 1.94 2.17
C TRP A 181 -5.86 3.25 1.42
N PRO A 182 -4.95 3.30 0.42
CA PRO A 182 -4.71 4.53 -0.35
C PRO A 182 -5.93 4.99 -1.15
N GLN A 183 -6.73 4.07 -1.69
CA GLN A 183 -7.98 4.40 -2.40
C GLN A 183 -8.99 5.05 -1.46
N MET A 184 -9.21 4.46 -0.29
CA MET A 184 -10.13 4.99 0.72
C MET A 184 -9.68 6.39 1.19
N ARG A 185 -8.38 6.54 1.47
CA ARG A 185 -7.75 7.83 1.82
C ARG A 185 -7.98 8.89 0.76
N ASN A 186 -7.76 8.58 -0.51
CA ASN A 186 -7.91 9.54 -1.61
C ASN A 186 -9.38 10.00 -1.76
N ILE A 187 -10.34 9.10 -1.54
CA ILE A 187 -11.77 9.43 -1.55
C ILE A 187 -12.14 10.32 -0.36
N LEU A 188 -11.63 9.99 0.83
CA LEU A 188 -11.83 10.79 2.03
C LEU A 188 -11.24 12.20 1.86
N TYR A 189 -10.03 12.31 1.31
CA TYR A 189 -9.37 13.60 1.03
C TYR A 189 -10.19 14.46 0.08
N ARG A 190 -10.72 13.86 -1.01
CA ARG A 190 -11.55 14.58 -1.98
C ARG A 190 -12.88 15.07 -1.41
N LYS A 191 -13.46 14.33 -0.46
CA LYS A 191 -14.76 14.65 0.15
C LYS A 191 -14.61 15.61 1.34
N TRP A 192 -13.53 15.51 2.09
CA TRP A 192 -13.25 16.30 3.29
C TRP A 192 -11.80 16.83 3.26
N SER A 193 -11.57 17.93 2.54
CA SER A 193 -10.24 18.55 2.40
C SER A 193 -9.56 18.89 3.75
N LYS A 194 -10.34 19.18 4.81
CA LYS A 194 -9.82 19.45 6.17
C LYS A 194 -9.60 18.22 7.05
N SER A 195 -10.08 17.03 6.66
CA SER A 195 -9.93 15.78 7.44
C SER A 195 -8.55 15.12 7.29
N SER A 196 -7.66 15.66 6.46
CA SER A 196 -6.26 15.22 6.36
C SER A 196 -5.56 15.18 7.73
N LEU A 197 -5.85 16.15 8.60
CA LEU A 197 -5.28 16.23 9.95
C LEU A 197 -5.79 15.13 10.89
N ILE A 198 -7.01 14.63 10.70
CA ILE A 198 -7.61 13.59 11.54
C ILE A 198 -7.00 12.21 11.23
N LEU A 199 -6.65 11.96 9.97
CA LEU A 199 -5.96 10.72 9.57
C LEU A 199 -4.52 10.64 10.11
N ILE A 200 -3.85 11.79 10.32
CA ILE A 200 -2.51 11.87 10.93
C ILE A 200 -2.56 11.50 12.41
N ILE A 201 -3.57 11.97 13.14
CA ILE A 201 -3.76 11.66 14.56
C ILE A 201 -4.03 10.16 14.76
N PHE A 202 -4.69 9.51 13.79
CA PHE A 202 -4.94 8.06 13.83
C PHE A 202 -3.71 7.20 13.45
N SER A 203 -2.65 7.81 12.90
CA SER A 203 -1.44 7.10 12.46
C SER A 203 -0.17 7.42 13.26
N SER A 204 -0.26 8.27 14.30
CA SER A 204 0.80 8.49 15.30
C SER A 204 0.47 7.73 16.57
#